data_AF-A0A0F9WKN3-F1
#
_entry.id   AF-A0A0F9WKN3-F1
#
_cell.length_a   1.000
_cell.length_b   1.000
_cell.length_c   1.000
_cell.angle_alpha   90.00
_cell.angle_beta   90.00
_cell.angle_gamma   90.00
#
_symmetry.space_group_name_H-M   'P 1'
#
loop_
_entity.id
_entity.type
_entity.pdbx_description
1 polymer ?
#
loop_
_entity_poly.entity_id
_entity_poly.type
_entity_poly.pdbx_seq_one_letter_code
_entity_poly.pdbx_strand_id
1 'polypeptide(L)' 'MSRLAPFPPEIVHSIDAGASVLRAVRDHFGRTLEEVAHACGVAPARLWEIEAGVTPTPAERQALSELFGYDEDVLIDL' A
#
# COMPACT_ATOMS: atom_id res chain seq x y z
N MET A 1 -3.90 -11.23 -17.44
CA MET A 1 -2.59 -10.87 -16.85
C MET A 1 -2.75 -10.96 -15.33
N SER A 2 -1.79 -11.54 -14.61
CA SER A 2 -1.88 -11.61 -13.13
C SER A 2 -1.89 -10.19 -12.56
N ARG A 3 -2.81 -9.88 -11.65
CA ARG A 3 -2.89 -8.56 -10.99
C ARG A 3 -1.66 -8.24 -10.14
N LEU A 4 -0.87 -9.26 -9.78
CA LEU A 4 0.38 -9.13 -9.03
C LEU A 4 1.62 -8.88 -9.92
N ALA A 5 1.45 -8.87 -11.25
CA ALA A 5 2.56 -8.74 -12.19
C ALA A 5 3.39 -7.45 -12.14
N PRO A 6 2.90 -6.28 -11.65
CA PRO A 6 3.79 -5.11 -11.55
C PRO A 6 4.70 -5.18 -10.31
N PHE A 7 4.52 -6.15 -9.40
CA PHE A 7 5.27 -6.19 -8.16
C PHE A 7 6.57 -7.01 -8.24
N PRO A 8 7.65 -6.53 -7.60
CA PRO A 8 8.83 -7.33 -7.32
C PRO A 8 8.49 -8.64 -6.60
N PRO A 9 9.26 -9.73 -6.81
CA PRO A 9 9.00 -11.03 -6.18
C PRO A 9 8.90 -10.98 -4.65
N GLU A 10 9.61 -10.05 -4.01
CA GLU A 10 9.61 -9.86 -2.56
C GLU A 10 8.26 -9.36 -2.04
N ILE A 11 7.62 -8.46 -2.79
CA ILE A 11 6.27 -7.95 -2.49
C ILE A 11 5.26 -9.08 -2.69
N VAL A 12 5.35 -9.81 -3.81
CA VAL A 12 4.47 -10.96 -4.09
C VAL A 12 4.55 -12.01 -2.99
N HIS A 13 5.76 -12.36 -2.55
CA HIS A 13 5.97 -13.33 -1.48
C HIS A 13 5.32 -12.90 -0.16
N SER A 14 5.42 -11.60 0.18
CA SER A 14 4.82 -11.05 1.39
C SER A 14 3.28 -11.09 1.33
N ILE A 15 2.72 -10.80 0.16
CA ILE A 15 1.28 -10.91 -0.10
C ILE A 15 0.82 -12.36 0.03
N ASP A 16 1.53 -13.32 -0.58
CA ASP A 16 1.23 -14.74 -0.48
C ASP A 16 1.33 -15.25 0.98
N ALA A 17 2.16 -14.62 1.81
CA ALA A 17 2.27 -14.87 3.24
C ALA A 17 1.17 -14.20 4.09
N GLY A 18 0.27 -13.44 3.47
CA GLY A 18 -0.90 -12.82 4.10
C GLY A 18 -0.75 -11.34 4.46
N ALA A 19 0.30 -10.65 3.98
CA ALA A 19 0.35 -9.19 4.08
C ALA A 19 -0.65 -8.55 3.11
N SER A 20 -1.26 -7.43 3.50
CA SER A 20 -1.95 -6.58 2.53
C SER A 20 -0.96 -5.99 1.53
N VAL A 21 -1.43 -5.69 0.32
CA VAL A 21 -0.58 -5.12 -0.75
C VAL A 21 0.14 -3.87 -0.25
N LEU A 22 -0.61 -2.94 0.34
CA LEU A 22 -0.05 -1.68 0.81
C LEU A 22 1.05 -1.89 1.84
N ARG A 23 0.86 -2.81 2.79
CA ARG A 23 1.88 -3.16 3.78
C ARG A 23 3.11 -3.78 3.11
N ALA A 24 2.91 -4.73 2.20
CA ALA A 24 4.01 -5.38 1.49
C ALA A 24 4.85 -4.37 0.68
N VAL A 25 4.19 -3.43 0.01
CA VAL A 25 4.85 -2.34 -0.72
C VAL A 25 5.59 -1.41 0.26
N ARG A 26 4.95 -0.97 1.34
CA ARG A 26 5.59 -0.11 2.34
C ARG A 26 6.85 -0.75 2.93
N ASP A 27 6.77 -2.01 3.34
CA ASP A 27 7.87 -2.77 3.94
C ASP A 27 9.01 -2.97 2.92
N HIS A 28 8.70 -3.22 1.64
CA HIS A 28 9.69 -3.31 0.56
C HIS A 28 10.48 -2.01 0.34
N PHE A 29 9.81 -0.86 0.45
CA PHE A 29 10.46 0.46 0.38
C PHE A 29 11.17 0.86 1.69
N GLY A 30 11.15 0.02 2.72
CA GLY A 30 11.80 0.28 4.01
C GLY A 30 11.19 1.44 4.80
N ARG A 31 9.92 1.77 4.55
CA ARG A 31 9.23 2.89 5.21
C ARG A 31 8.42 2.43 6.40
N THR A 32 8.41 3.25 7.44
CA THR A 32 7.52 3.10 8.60
C THR A 32 6.10 3.55 8.26
N LEU A 33 5.15 3.07 9.05
CA LEU A 33 3.74 3.45 8.91
C LEU A 33 3.56 4.96 9.16
N GLU A 34 4.32 5.54 10.08
CA GLU A 34 4.33 6.98 10.37
C GLU A 34 4.85 7.81 9.20
N GLU A 35 5.93 7.39 8.54
CA GLU A 35 6.51 8.11 7.40
C GLU A 35 5.56 8.15 6.21
N VAL A 36 4.87 7.04 5.91
CA VAL A 36 3.90 6.98 4.82
C VAL A 36 2.65 7.78 5.17
N ALA A 37 2.14 7.66 6.40
CA ALA A 37 0.99 8.42 6.84
C ALA A 37 1.26 9.94 6.75
N HIS A 38 2.44 10.37 7.21
CA HIS A 38 2.87 11.76 7.08
C HIS A 38 2.98 12.21 5.62
N ALA A 39 3.60 11.41 4.75
CA ALA A 39 3.75 11.72 3.33
C ALA A 39 2.40 11.82 2.59
N CYS A 40 1.42 11.01 2.97
CA CYS A 40 0.08 11.03 2.40
C CYS A 40 -0.88 12.02 3.10
N GLY A 41 -0.43 12.75 4.12
CA GLY A 41 -1.25 13.72 4.85
C GLY A 41 -2.38 13.11 5.68
N VAL A 42 -2.21 11.86 6.15
CA VAL A 42 -3.18 11.14 6.99
C VAL A 42 -2.62 10.84 8.38
N ALA A 43 -3.50 10.50 9.33
CA ALA A 43 -3.06 10.01 10.63
C ALA A 43 -2.47 8.59 10.51
N PRO A 44 -1.45 8.20 11.30
CA PRO A 44 -0.93 6.83 11.32
C PRO A 44 -2.02 5.78 11.52
N ALA A 45 -2.94 6.01 12.45
CA ALA A 45 -4.08 5.13 12.68
C ALA A 45 -4.94 4.90 11.41
N ARG A 46 -5.10 5.94 10.58
CA ARG A 46 -5.85 5.84 9.32
C ARG A 46 -5.11 4.97 8.30
N LEU A 47 -3.79 5.08 8.20
CA LEU A 47 -2.99 4.21 7.33
C LEU A 47 -3.05 2.74 7.80
N TRP A 48 -3.02 2.51 9.12
CA TRP A 48 -3.20 1.16 9.69
C TRP A 48 -4.55 0.55 9.33
N GLU A 49 -5.64 1.32 9.42
CA GLU A 49 -6.97 0.88 8.99
C GLU A 49 -6.99 0.49 7.50
N ILE A 50 -6.34 1.29 6.65
CA ILE A 50 -6.25 1.00 5.21
C ILE A 50 -5.47 -0.31 4.99
N GLU A 51 -4.33 -0.50 5.66
CA GLU A 51 -3.57 -1.75 5.61
C GLU A 51 -4.35 -2.96 6.17
N ALA A 52 -5.31 -2.72 7.05
CA ALA A 52 -6.23 -3.72 7.59
C ALA A 52 -7.47 -3.97 6.71
N GLY A 53 -7.58 -3.31 5.56
CA GLY A 53 -8.64 -3.53 4.56
C GLY A 53 -9.78 -2.50 4.57
N VAL A 54 -9.66 -1.41 5.32
CA VAL A 54 -10.63 -0.31 5.23
C VAL A 54 -10.41 0.44 3.92
N THR A 55 -11.48 0.61 3.14
CA THR A 55 -11.40 1.30 1.85
C THR A 55 -10.93 2.76 2.03
N PRO A 56 -9.85 3.17 1.35
CA PRO A 56 -9.41 4.56 1.33
C PRO A 56 -10.32 5.44 0.47
N THR A 57 -10.33 6.74 0.76
CA THR A 57 -10.95 7.77 -0.08
C THR A 57 -10.17 7.95 -1.39
N PRO A 58 -10.76 8.57 -2.43
CA PRO A 58 -10.03 8.85 -3.67
C PRO A 58 -8.74 9.64 -3.47
N ALA A 59 -8.74 10.62 -2.57
CA ALA A 59 -7.54 11.42 -2.27
C ALA A 59 -6.45 10.58 -1.60
N GLU A 60 -6.82 9.67 -0.69
CA GLU A 60 -5.88 8.75 -0.05
C GLU A 60 -5.27 7.78 -1.06
N ARG A 61 -6.06 7.25 -2.00
CA ARG A 61 -5.57 6.39 -3.08
C ARG A 61 -4.58 7.10 -3.98
N GLN A 62 -4.93 8.31 -4.42
CA GLN A 62 -4.06 9.14 -5.25
C GLN A 62 -2.73 9.42 -4.53
N ALA A 63 -2.77 9.80 -3.25
CA ALA A 63 -1.56 10.07 -2.48
C ALA A 63 -0.65 8.83 -2.34
N LEU A 64 -1.23 7.64 -2.15
CA LEU A 64 -0.48 6.38 -2.07
C LEU A 64 0.12 6.00 -3.44
N SER A 65 -0.64 6.18 -4.51
CA SER A 65 -0.20 5.98 -5.89
C SER A 65 0.98 6.87 -6.25
N GLU A 66 0.88 8.18 -5.97
CA GLU A 66 1.95 9.15 -6.21
C GLU A 66 3.20 8.85 -5.39
N LEU A 67 3.04 8.38 -4.15
CA LEU A 67 4.16 8.08 -3.26
C LEU A 67 4.96 6.85 -3.69
N PHE A 68 4.28 5.78 -4.12
CA PHE A 68 4.90 4.51 -4.44
C PHE A 68 5.10 4.26 -5.94
N GLY A 69 4.46 5.05 -6.81
CA GLY A 69 4.55 4.91 -8.26
C GLY A 69 3.78 3.69 -8.80
N TYR A 70 2.77 3.20 -8.07
CA TYR A 70 1.88 2.12 -8.50
C TYR A 70 0.48 2.65 -8.74
N ASP A 71 -0.24 2.00 -9.64
CA ASP A 71 -1.64 2.32 -9.93
C ASP A 71 -2.53 2.19 -8.67
N GLU A 72 -3.54 3.05 -8.54
CA GLU A 72 -4.46 3.06 -7.40
C GLU A 72 -5.15 1.71 -7.21
N ASP A 73 -5.59 1.08 -8.31
CA ASP A 73 -6.29 -0.20 -8.26
C ASP A 73 -5.32 -1.30 -7.82
N VAL A 74 -4.04 -1.17 -8.13
CA VAL A 74 -3.03 -2.17 -7.77
C VAL A 74 -2.67 -2.11 -6.29
N LEU A 75 -2.64 -0.92 -5.67
CA LEU A 75 -2.26 -0.76 -4.25
C LEU A 75 -3.37 -1.13 -3.27
N ILE A 76 -4.63 -1.00 -3.69
CA ILE A 76 -5.80 -1.03 -2.80
C ILE A 76 -6.66 -2.29 -3.01
N ASP A 77 -6.47 -3.03 -4.10
CA ASP A 77 -7.27 -4.21 -4.45
C ASP A 77 -6.59 -5.50 -3.95
N LEU A 78 -7.04 -6.01 -2.80
CA LEU A 78 -7.08 -7.43 -2.40
C LEU A 78 -8.29 -7.72 -1.51
#